data_AF-A0A7M3ZPB2-F1
#
_entry.id   AF-A0A7M3ZPB2-F1
#
_cell.length_a   1.000
_cell.length_b   1.000
_cell.length_c   1.000
_cell.angle_alpha   90.00
_cell.angle_beta   90.00
_cell.angle_gamma   90.00
#
_symmetry.space_group_name_H-M   'P 1'
#
loop_
_entity.id
_entity.type
_entity.pdbx_description
1 polymer ?
#
loop_
_entity_poly.entity_id
_entity_poly.type
_entity_poly.pdbx_seq_one_letter_code
_entity_poly.pdbx_strand_id
1 'polypeptide(L)'
;MNRRSVVCGPALALVLLVSLCAPIPSGAGEDTNFTPPHTDVDFPVGWTDIDTNPFNPASNLELRLVYPSMEDGEDTEMAGNGPFPWIAFFGDYGEASDGYMLLATALAERGYIIISSGALADSSDIEANGNTLSVMRERVSQVNGGQHVQGGYENVDFNHWAIAGHGTGGAAAYLLQPFLTVWDHPPRGVVGLGTDFQDLDDDWDWSDGPTTPRFFTPKAGLFLTGTVDEVAPAEESLDRIKELDGIGWHWMHVLGADHHQFEDTRSIFENEDDAALTQEEQIAFAADRIVPYLDTVLRGDHGQFRDAFNRPLDPYTVSHPQAYIEEDLTTSDWLRFQNETSSHPPSSQLNGSETLEVNLDWVLRNGQTFHDIPAEWDVRATCAWRIGLHNATTTVLANGTVQCLLPMGSVPPGDHELVVRVEVEGGGAEWTQPYKRENTPMELAVPEPTVYVPQHGQRTLNMSEVASDPDGQIVRATDVSLNCTDAMHFGAAIVEDGQAVRVIHALEEEWLGECIVDLDLRSDGETDDVATTSLRVVLTPVDDPVVRLAPVPIQQLTEDGEDRTFDLRETVADPEGATLQFFVDGAAAGQQGPVAYAYADNVLTLSPLPDAYGATVLRASVSDGTQAALEV
;
A
#
# COMPACT_ATOMS: atom_id res chain seq x y z
N MET A 1 0.36 1.51 -82.45
CA MET A 1 0.39 0.19 -81.78
C MET A 1 1.31 0.28 -80.57
N ASN A 2 0.71 0.13 -79.39
CA ASN A 2 1.25 -0.40 -78.14
C ASN A 2 2.33 0.30 -77.30
N ARG A 3 1.89 0.48 -76.05
CA ARG A 3 2.58 0.30 -74.75
C ARG A 3 3.45 1.45 -74.26
N ARG A 4 2.91 2.20 -73.30
CA ARG A 4 3.67 2.60 -72.11
C ARG A 4 2.89 2.24 -70.85
N SER A 5 3.55 1.39 -70.09
CA SER A 5 3.26 0.90 -68.74
C SER A 5 3.27 2.03 -67.72
N VAL A 6 2.27 2.03 -66.85
CA VAL A 6 2.25 2.74 -65.57
C VAL A 6 3.22 2.04 -64.62
N VAL A 7 4.16 2.77 -64.05
CA VAL A 7 4.98 2.34 -62.91
C VAL A 7 4.54 3.18 -61.72
N CYS A 8 3.93 2.50 -60.74
CA CYS A 8 3.61 3.02 -59.42
C CYS A 8 4.88 3.46 -58.68
N GLY A 9 4.84 4.63 -58.04
CA GLY A 9 5.86 5.06 -57.11
C GLY A 9 5.68 4.43 -55.72
N PRO A 10 6.76 4.10 -54.99
CA PRO A 10 6.70 3.85 -53.56
C PRO A 10 7.17 5.11 -52.84
N ALA A 11 6.24 5.98 -52.43
CA ALA A 11 6.56 7.16 -51.61
C ALA A 11 5.44 7.48 -50.61
N LEU A 12 4.66 6.47 -50.21
CA LEU A 12 3.55 6.65 -49.27
C LEU A 12 3.45 5.44 -48.33
N ALA A 13 4.55 5.13 -47.62
CA ALA A 13 4.56 4.05 -46.62
C ALA A 13 5.47 4.35 -45.42
N LEU A 14 5.88 5.61 -45.20
CA LEU A 14 6.84 5.95 -44.15
C LEU A 14 6.48 7.23 -43.36
N VAL A 15 5.19 7.49 -43.14
CA VAL A 15 4.71 8.57 -42.25
C VAL A 15 3.66 8.08 -41.22
N LEU A 16 3.34 6.78 -41.19
CA LEU A 16 2.26 6.24 -40.34
C LEU A 16 2.73 5.41 -39.13
N LEU A 17 3.99 5.54 -38.69
CA LEU A 17 4.56 4.69 -37.62
C LEU A 17 5.34 5.45 -36.54
N VAL A 18 5.11 6.76 -36.35
CA VAL A 18 5.72 7.56 -35.26
C VAL A 18 4.65 8.31 -34.45
N SER A 19 3.47 7.71 -34.24
CA SER A 19 2.39 8.32 -33.42
C SER A 19 1.91 7.44 -32.27
N LEU A 20 2.71 6.45 -31.84
CA LEU A 20 2.34 5.49 -30.78
C LEU A 20 2.92 5.80 -29.38
N CYS A 21 3.41 7.02 -29.14
CA CYS A 21 3.79 7.49 -27.80
C CYS A 21 3.38 8.95 -27.55
N ALA A 22 2.16 9.31 -27.95
CA ALA A 22 1.51 10.46 -27.31
C ALA A 22 0.86 9.93 -26.03
N PRO A 23 1.09 10.55 -24.84
CA PRO A 23 0.23 10.29 -23.70
C PRO A 23 -1.21 10.51 -24.16
N ILE A 24 -2.07 9.52 -23.93
CA ILE A 24 -3.52 9.72 -24.03
C ILE A 24 -3.79 10.95 -23.17
N PRO A 25 -4.40 12.03 -23.70
CA PRO A 25 -4.80 13.12 -22.83
C PRO A 25 -5.66 12.50 -21.72
N SER A 26 -5.23 12.69 -20.47
CA SER A 26 -6.11 12.62 -19.32
C SER A 26 -7.42 13.28 -19.74
N GLY A 27 -8.54 12.58 -19.61
CA GLY A 27 -9.86 13.15 -19.94
C GLY A 27 -9.96 14.55 -19.37
N ALA A 28 -10.55 15.48 -20.13
CA ALA A 28 -10.67 16.86 -19.69
C ALA A 28 -11.14 16.88 -18.23
N GLY A 29 -10.38 17.58 -17.38
CA GLY A 29 -10.73 17.71 -15.96
C GLY A 29 -12.18 18.20 -15.82
N GLU A 30 -12.80 17.90 -14.69
CA GLU A 30 -14.13 18.39 -14.37
C GLU A 30 -14.26 19.90 -14.66
N ASP A 31 -15.32 20.29 -15.37
CA ASP A 31 -15.66 21.71 -15.51
C ASP A 31 -16.08 22.22 -14.13
N THR A 32 -15.57 23.38 -13.74
CA THR A 32 -15.81 23.96 -12.43
C THR A 32 -16.85 25.08 -12.48
N ASN A 33 -17.42 25.35 -13.65
CA ASN A 33 -18.45 26.37 -13.85
C ASN A 33 -19.84 25.81 -13.53
N PHE A 34 -20.07 25.52 -12.25
CA PHE A 34 -21.34 24.98 -11.78
C PHE A 34 -22.46 26.03 -11.75
N THR A 35 -23.68 25.56 -11.99
CA THR A 35 -24.90 26.33 -11.71
C THR A 35 -25.28 26.18 -10.24
N PRO A 36 -25.72 27.24 -9.54
CA PRO A 36 -26.07 27.14 -8.13
C PRO A 36 -27.33 26.28 -7.91
N PRO A 37 -27.48 25.59 -6.76
CA PRO A 37 -28.71 24.88 -6.40
C PRO A 37 -29.96 25.74 -6.41
N HIS A 38 -31.08 25.12 -6.79
CA HIS A 38 -32.38 25.76 -6.71
C HIS A 38 -32.88 25.75 -5.27
N THR A 39 -33.04 26.93 -4.68
CA THR A 39 -33.49 27.10 -3.28
C THR A 39 -34.80 27.85 -3.16
N ASP A 40 -35.35 28.33 -4.29
CA ASP A 40 -36.61 29.04 -4.35
C ASP A 40 -37.81 28.06 -4.41
N VAL A 41 -39.01 28.61 -4.63
CA VAL A 41 -40.22 27.82 -4.88
C VAL A 41 -40.06 26.96 -6.13
N ASP A 42 -40.72 25.80 -6.13
CA ASP A 42 -40.64 24.82 -7.20
C ASP A 42 -41.03 25.42 -8.56
N PHE A 43 -40.33 24.98 -9.61
CA PHE A 43 -40.68 25.35 -10.97
C PHE A 43 -41.99 24.67 -11.40
N PRO A 44 -42.83 25.34 -12.20
CA PRO A 44 -43.78 24.63 -13.05
C PRO A 44 -43.04 23.60 -13.92
N VAL A 45 -43.72 22.51 -14.28
CA VAL A 45 -43.11 21.39 -15.00
C VAL A 45 -43.71 21.23 -16.39
N GLY A 46 -42.82 21.29 -17.38
CA GLY A 46 -43.13 21.00 -18.77
C GLY A 46 -42.70 19.60 -19.16
N TRP A 47 -43.37 19.01 -20.14
CA TRP A 47 -42.96 17.73 -20.73
C TRP A 47 -43.25 17.67 -22.23
N THR A 48 -42.52 16.83 -22.95
CA THR A 48 -42.74 16.56 -24.38
C THR A 48 -42.27 15.16 -24.77
N ASP A 49 -42.97 14.54 -25.71
CA ASP A 49 -42.61 13.24 -26.28
C ASP A 49 -41.75 13.41 -27.54
N ILE A 50 -40.64 12.68 -27.61
CA ILE A 50 -39.65 12.79 -28.67
C ILE A 50 -39.51 11.44 -29.38
N ASP A 51 -40.21 11.30 -30.51
CA ASP A 51 -40.06 10.16 -31.42
C ASP A 51 -38.78 10.29 -32.26
N THR A 52 -37.88 9.32 -32.12
CA THR A 52 -36.59 9.36 -32.82
C THR A 52 -36.68 8.98 -34.29
N ASN A 53 -37.67 8.16 -34.68
CA ASN A 53 -38.00 7.82 -36.05
C ASN A 53 -39.48 7.39 -36.21
N PRO A 54 -40.42 8.34 -36.28
CA PRO A 54 -41.86 8.04 -36.35
C PRO A 54 -42.27 7.30 -37.64
N PHE A 55 -41.37 7.19 -38.63
CA PHE A 55 -41.63 6.52 -39.91
C PHE A 55 -41.11 5.08 -39.97
N ASN A 56 -40.33 4.63 -38.98
CA ASN A 56 -39.89 3.25 -38.85
C ASN A 56 -40.04 2.76 -37.40
N PRO A 57 -41.19 2.16 -37.05
CA PRO A 57 -41.48 1.71 -35.68
C PRO A 57 -40.44 0.72 -35.13
N ALA A 58 -39.81 -0.08 -35.99
CA ALA A 58 -38.79 -1.05 -35.58
C ALA A 58 -37.46 -0.42 -35.15
N SER A 59 -37.28 0.88 -35.37
CA SER A 59 -36.12 1.66 -34.92
C SER A 59 -36.56 2.97 -34.24
N ASN A 60 -37.81 3.06 -33.80
CA ASN A 60 -38.30 4.21 -33.06
C ASN A 60 -37.99 3.95 -31.58
N LEU A 61 -37.06 4.72 -31.03
CA LEU A 61 -36.93 4.86 -29.59
C LEU A 61 -37.90 5.96 -29.16
N GLU A 62 -38.84 5.60 -28.29
CA GLU A 62 -39.74 6.53 -27.61
C GLU A 62 -39.01 7.12 -26.41
N LEU A 63 -38.94 8.44 -26.37
CA LEU A 63 -38.27 9.21 -25.32
C LEU A 63 -39.24 10.24 -24.79
N ARG A 64 -39.23 10.46 -23.47
CA ARG A 64 -39.93 11.59 -22.86
C ARG A 64 -38.93 12.54 -22.22
N LEU A 65 -39.12 13.84 -22.46
CA LEU A 65 -38.36 14.90 -21.82
C LEU A 65 -39.26 15.61 -20.80
N VAL A 66 -38.80 15.75 -19.57
CA VAL A 66 -39.44 16.50 -18.49
C VAL A 66 -38.48 17.60 -18.02
N TYR A 67 -38.96 18.83 -17.85
CA TYR A 67 -38.09 19.98 -17.66
C TYR A 67 -38.75 21.13 -16.87
N PRO A 68 -37.95 22.03 -16.27
CA PRO A 68 -38.47 23.24 -15.63
C PRO A 68 -39.08 24.18 -16.67
N SER A 69 -40.33 24.58 -16.48
CA SER A 69 -41.10 25.38 -17.44
C SER A 69 -41.64 26.68 -16.83
N MET A 70 -42.20 27.52 -17.69
CA MET A 70 -42.88 28.75 -17.28
C MET A 70 -44.30 28.48 -16.75
N GLU A 71 -44.95 27.39 -17.17
CA GLU A 71 -46.28 26.93 -16.79
C GLU A 71 -46.37 25.40 -16.91
N ASP A 72 -47.20 24.74 -16.09
CA ASP A 72 -47.34 23.28 -16.14
C ASP A 72 -47.98 22.81 -17.45
N GLY A 73 -47.42 21.75 -18.04
CA GLY A 73 -48.06 21.00 -19.13
C GLY A 73 -47.19 20.65 -20.32
N GLU A 74 -47.80 19.95 -21.27
CA GLU A 74 -47.19 19.48 -22.51
C GLU A 74 -46.74 20.65 -23.41
N ASP A 75 -45.54 20.55 -23.97
CA ASP A 75 -44.94 21.51 -24.92
C ASP A 75 -44.92 22.97 -24.42
N THR A 76 -44.91 23.16 -23.10
CA THR A 76 -44.82 24.50 -22.49
C THR A 76 -43.41 25.08 -22.63
N GLU A 77 -43.31 26.40 -22.61
CA GLU A 77 -42.02 27.10 -22.74
C GLU A 77 -41.13 26.82 -21.53
N MET A 78 -39.87 26.46 -21.78
CA MET A 78 -38.86 26.18 -20.75
C MET A 78 -38.57 27.45 -19.92
N ALA A 79 -38.30 27.27 -18.62
CA ALA A 79 -37.95 28.37 -17.73
C ALA A 79 -36.65 29.06 -18.18
N GLY A 80 -36.66 30.38 -18.36
CA GLY A 80 -35.54 31.10 -18.97
C GLY A 80 -34.33 31.42 -18.06
N ASN A 81 -34.24 30.80 -16.90
CA ASN A 81 -33.21 31.05 -15.87
C ASN A 81 -32.25 29.87 -15.66
N GLY A 82 -32.11 28.99 -16.66
CA GLY A 82 -31.05 27.99 -16.68
C GLY A 82 -29.67 28.60 -16.92
N PRO A 83 -28.68 27.80 -17.35
CA PRO A 83 -28.84 26.44 -17.85
C PRO A 83 -29.17 25.42 -16.75
N PHE A 84 -29.91 24.37 -17.09
CA PHE A 84 -30.26 23.30 -16.15
C PHE A 84 -29.42 22.03 -16.41
N PRO A 85 -28.85 21.40 -15.36
CA PRO A 85 -28.29 20.06 -15.47
C PRO A 85 -29.34 19.05 -15.93
N TRP A 86 -28.90 18.00 -16.63
CA TRP A 86 -29.81 16.98 -17.15
C TRP A 86 -29.45 15.57 -16.69
N ILE A 87 -30.42 14.68 -16.78
CA ILE A 87 -30.36 13.29 -16.32
C ILE A 87 -30.87 12.41 -17.46
N ALA A 88 -30.06 11.44 -17.87
CA ALA A 88 -30.54 10.33 -18.70
C ALA A 88 -31.12 9.25 -17.80
N PHE A 89 -32.39 8.90 -17.99
CA PHE A 89 -33.09 7.92 -17.16
C PHE A 89 -33.48 6.69 -18.00
N PHE A 90 -33.05 5.51 -17.58
CA PHE A 90 -33.44 4.24 -18.22
C PHE A 90 -34.55 3.56 -17.42
N GLY A 91 -35.64 3.23 -18.11
CA GLY A 91 -36.75 2.48 -17.51
C GLY A 91 -36.43 0.99 -17.34
N ASP A 92 -37.19 0.36 -16.46
CA ASP A 92 -37.11 -1.07 -16.19
C ASP A 92 -37.84 -1.92 -17.26
N TYR A 93 -37.69 -3.23 -17.18
CA TYR A 93 -38.26 -4.20 -18.08
C TYR A 93 -39.79 -4.04 -18.22
N GLY A 94 -40.24 -3.80 -19.44
CA GLY A 94 -41.67 -3.67 -19.77
C GLY A 94 -42.22 -2.25 -19.61
N GLU A 95 -41.46 -1.32 -19.02
CA GLU A 95 -41.89 0.06 -18.82
C GLU A 95 -41.72 0.94 -20.07
N ALA A 96 -42.64 1.89 -20.22
CA ALA A 96 -42.60 2.89 -21.28
C ALA A 96 -41.80 4.12 -20.83
N SER A 97 -41.42 4.99 -21.78
CA SER A 97 -40.65 6.21 -21.47
C SER A 97 -41.40 7.20 -20.57
N ASP A 98 -42.73 7.06 -20.46
CA ASP A 98 -43.58 7.86 -19.59
C ASP A 98 -43.93 7.18 -18.26
N GLY A 99 -43.37 6.00 -17.96
CA GLY A 99 -43.60 5.26 -16.72
C GLY A 99 -42.95 5.87 -15.47
N TYR A 100 -42.35 7.06 -15.56
CA TYR A 100 -41.60 7.69 -14.45
C TYR A 100 -41.88 9.19 -14.31
N MET A 101 -43.06 9.67 -14.73
CA MET A 101 -43.41 11.09 -14.64
C MET A 101 -43.44 11.58 -13.20
N LEU A 102 -43.88 10.78 -12.22
CA LEU A 102 -43.97 11.23 -10.83
C LEU A 102 -42.60 11.65 -10.29
N LEU A 103 -41.59 10.79 -10.48
CA LEU A 103 -40.22 11.11 -10.07
C LEU A 103 -39.62 12.23 -10.94
N ALA A 104 -39.78 12.14 -12.27
CA ALA A 104 -39.22 13.14 -13.18
C ALA A 104 -39.79 14.54 -12.91
N THR A 105 -41.07 14.66 -12.58
CA THR A 105 -41.71 15.91 -12.15
C THR A 105 -41.08 16.43 -10.85
N ALA A 106 -40.93 15.58 -9.83
CA ALA A 106 -40.32 16.00 -8.56
C ALA A 106 -38.88 16.49 -8.73
N LEU A 107 -38.12 15.93 -9.67
CA LEU A 107 -36.77 16.40 -9.99
C LEU A 107 -36.80 17.69 -10.85
N ALA A 108 -37.72 17.80 -11.80
CA ALA A 108 -37.86 19.00 -12.64
C ALA A 108 -38.29 20.24 -11.85
N GLU A 109 -39.15 20.06 -10.83
CA GLU A 109 -39.51 21.09 -9.85
C GLU A 109 -38.28 21.71 -9.17
N ARG A 110 -37.19 20.93 -9.04
CA ARG A 110 -35.91 21.33 -8.44
C ARG A 110 -34.87 21.78 -9.45
N GLY A 111 -35.26 21.99 -10.71
CA GLY A 111 -34.39 22.59 -11.73
C GLY A 111 -33.50 21.59 -12.45
N TYR A 112 -33.96 20.36 -12.67
CA TYR A 112 -33.28 19.35 -13.48
C TYR A 112 -34.09 19.04 -14.75
N ILE A 113 -33.40 18.68 -15.83
CA ILE A 113 -34.01 18.14 -17.04
C ILE A 113 -33.87 16.62 -17.01
N ILE A 114 -34.93 15.89 -17.31
CA ILE A 114 -34.93 14.43 -17.31
C ILE A 114 -35.31 13.98 -18.71
N ILE A 115 -34.49 13.13 -19.32
CA ILE A 115 -34.82 12.43 -20.55
C ILE A 115 -34.90 10.94 -20.26
N SER A 116 -36.10 10.39 -20.35
CA SER A 116 -36.39 8.99 -20.03
C SER A 116 -36.55 8.16 -21.30
N SER A 117 -35.98 6.96 -21.32
CA SER A 117 -36.42 5.89 -22.24
C SER A 117 -37.34 4.92 -21.53
N GLY A 118 -38.05 4.10 -22.31
CA GLY A 118 -38.61 2.86 -21.80
C GLY A 118 -37.52 1.82 -21.53
N ALA A 119 -37.99 0.58 -21.35
CA ALA A 119 -37.17 -0.61 -21.11
C ALA A 119 -36.02 -0.76 -22.12
N LEU A 120 -34.84 -1.04 -21.59
CA LEU A 120 -33.72 -1.51 -22.41
C LEU A 120 -33.92 -2.98 -22.78
N ALA A 121 -33.31 -3.40 -23.89
CA ALA A 121 -33.45 -4.78 -24.35
C ALA A 121 -32.61 -5.77 -23.51
N ASP A 122 -31.47 -5.30 -23.00
CA ASP A 122 -30.50 -6.04 -22.18
C ASP A 122 -29.71 -4.99 -21.39
N SER A 123 -29.75 -5.04 -20.06
CA SER A 123 -29.05 -4.07 -19.21
C SER A 123 -27.52 -4.21 -19.23
N SER A 124 -27.01 -5.39 -19.60
CA SER A 124 -25.59 -5.70 -19.68
C SER A 124 -24.93 -5.33 -21.03
N ASP A 125 -25.73 -5.08 -22.08
CA ASP A 125 -25.23 -4.69 -23.40
C ASP A 125 -24.79 -3.21 -23.42
N ILE A 126 -23.55 -2.98 -22.99
CA ILE A 126 -22.93 -1.65 -22.89
C ILE A 126 -22.93 -0.92 -24.25
N GLU A 127 -22.76 -1.63 -25.38
CA GLU A 127 -22.73 -1.00 -26.70
C GLU A 127 -24.13 -0.53 -27.11
N ALA A 128 -25.15 -1.37 -26.96
CA ALA A 128 -26.54 -1.00 -27.24
C ALA A 128 -27.03 0.14 -26.34
N ASN A 129 -26.75 0.05 -25.04
CA ASN A 129 -27.15 1.05 -24.05
C ASN A 129 -26.42 2.39 -24.29
N GLY A 130 -25.14 2.35 -24.70
CA GLY A 130 -24.39 3.52 -25.15
C GLY A 130 -24.97 4.18 -26.41
N ASN A 131 -25.54 3.40 -27.33
CA ASN A 131 -26.24 3.94 -28.51
C ASN A 131 -27.54 4.64 -28.12
N THR A 132 -28.34 4.05 -27.23
CA THR A 132 -29.55 4.69 -26.66
C THR A 132 -29.20 6.02 -26.00
N LEU A 133 -28.18 6.04 -25.14
CA LEU A 133 -27.71 7.26 -24.47
C LEU A 133 -27.22 8.33 -25.46
N SER A 134 -26.54 7.91 -26.53
CA SER A 134 -26.09 8.83 -27.59
C SER A 134 -27.27 9.52 -28.28
N VAL A 135 -28.37 8.80 -28.51
CA VAL A 135 -29.61 9.37 -29.06
C VAL A 135 -30.25 10.34 -28.06
N MET A 136 -30.36 9.97 -26.78
CA MET A 136 -30.86 10.88 -25.73
C MET A 136 -30.06 12.19 -25.71
N ARG A 137 -28.72 12.09 -25.67
CA ARG A 137 -27.82 13.25 -25.67
C ARG A 137 -28.00 14.12 -26.92
N GLU A 138 -28.21 13.51 -28.09
CA GLU A 138 -28.52 14.23 -29.33
C GLU A 138 -29.83 15.03 -29.20
N ARG A 139 -30.88 14.44 -28.60
CA ARG A 139 -32.16 15.12 -28.39
C ARG A 139 -32.05 16.27 -27.39
N VAL A 140 -31.33 16.08 -26.30
CA VAL A 140 -31.02 17.16 -25.35
C VAL A 140 -30.22 18.27 -26.06
N SER A 141 -29.29 17.94 -26.94
CA SER A 141 -28.53 18.91 -27.76
C SER A 141 -29.43 19.70 -28.72
N GLN A 142 -30.43 19.05 -29.32
CA GLN A 142 -31.43 19.71 -30.16
C GLN A 142 -32.30 20.68 -29.34
N VAL A 143 -32.70 20.31 -28.12
CA VAL A 143 -33.40 21.20 -27.19
C VAL A 143 -32.56 22.43 -26.87
N ASN A 144 -31.28 22.24 -26.56
CA ASN A 144 -30.35 23.32 -26.31
C ASN A 144 -30.06 24.18 -27.56
N GLY A 145 -30.32 23.65 -28.75
CA GLY A 145 -30.31 24.37 -30.02
C GLY A 145 -31.62 25.11 -30.34
N GLY A 146 -32.62 25.07 -29.45
CA GLY A 146 -33.93 25.68 -29.62
C GLY A 146 -34.92 24.86 -30.46
N GLN A 147 -34.72 23.54 -30.56
CA GLN A 147 -35.63 22.61 -31.24
C GLN A 147 -36.45 21.82 -30.20
N HIS A 148 -37.59 21.26 -30.62
CA HIS A 148 -38.55 20.50 -29.79
C HIS A 148 -39.24 21.30 -28.67
N VAL A 149 -38.49 22.03 -27.85
CA VAL A 149 -39.01 22.82 -26.72
C VAL A 149 -38.75 24.31 -26.95
N GLN A 150 -39.80 25.13 -26.88
CA GLN A 150 -39.67 26.58 -26.91
C GLN A 150 -38.91 27.08 -25.66
N GLY A 151 -37.98 28.02 -25.84
CA GLY A 151 -37.18 28.56 -24.73
C GLY A 151 -35.96 27.71 -24.34
N GLY A 152 -35.73 26.56 -25.00
CA GLY A 152 -34.61 25.68 -24.69
C GLY A 152 -33.22 26.15 -25.15
N TYR A 153 -33.13 27.17 -26.02
CA TYR A 153 -31.85 27.62 -26.58
C TYR A 153 -30.85 28.07 -25.51
N GLU A 154 -29.65 27.47 -25.49
CA GLU A 154 -28.58 27.71 -24.50
C GLU A 154 -29.02 27.55 -23.03
N ASN A 155 -30.05 26.74 -22.78
CA ASN A 155 -30.66 26.58 -21.46
C ASN A 155 -30.39 25.21 -20.81
N VAL A 156 -29.49 24.41 -21.38
CA VAL A 156 -29.07 23.11 -20.84
C VAL A 156 -27.58 23.11 -20.50
N ASP A 157 -27.24 22.59 -19.33
CA ASP A 157 -25.87 22.38 -18.90
C ASP A 157 -25.37 21.01 -19.39
N PHE A 158 -24.52 21.00 -20.42
CA PHE A 158 -23.96 19.77 -20.99
C PHE A 158 -22.76 19.22 -20.24
N ASN A 159 -22.19 20.00 -19.33
CA ASN A 159 -20.92 19.70 -18.69
C ASN A 159 -21.14 18.98 -17.36
N HIS A 160 -22.31 19.20 -16.75
CA HIS A 160 -22.75 18.56 -15.53
C HIS A 160 -24.08 17.84 -15.75
N TRP A 161 -24.02 16.51 -15.85
CA TRP A 161 -25.19 15.67 -16.07
C TRP A 161 -25.00 14.30 -15.41
N ALA A 162 -26.09 13.58 -15.15
CA ALA A 162 -26.09 12.28 -14.49
C ALA A 162 -26.75 11.21 -15.36
N ILE A 163 -26.48 9.95 -15.02
CA ILE A 163 -27.19 8.79 -15.55
C ILE A 163 -27.97 8.13 -14.41
N ALA A 164 -29.17 7.66 -14.70
CA ALA A 164 -30.06 7.09 -13.71
C ALA A 164 -30.91 5.98 -14.31
N GLY A 165 -31.52 5.16 -13.47
CA GLY A 165 -32.53 4.22 -13.92
C GLY A 165 -33.21 3.44 -12.81
N HIS A 166 -34.25 2.73 -13.20
CA HIS A 166 -35.01 1.80 -12.35
C HIS A 166 -34.75 0.35 -12.77
N GLY A 167 -34.72 -0.60 -11.83
CA GLY A 167 -34.56 -2.02 -12.12
C GLY A 167 -33.33 -2.32 -12.98
N THR A 168 -33.56 -3.00 -14.09
CA THR A 168 -32.56 -3.28 -15.14
C THR A 168 -31.97 -2.01 -15.76
N GLY A 169 -32.75 -0.92 -15.85
CA GLY A 169 -32.27 0.40 -16.25
C GLY A 169 -31.26 1.00 -15.26
N GLY A 170 -31.42 0.72 -13.96
CA GLY A 170 -30.46 1.10 -12.92
C GLY A 170 -29.11 0.40 -13.09
N ALA A 171 -29.13 -0.90 -13.44
CA ALA A 171 -27.91 -1.66 -13.71
C ALA A 171 -27.22 -1.15 -14.97
N ALA A 172 -27.98 -0.89 -16.04
CA ALA A 172 -27.43 -0.29 -17.26
C ALA A 172 -26.76 1.08 -17.00
N ALA A 173 -27.36 1.92 -16.15
CA ALA A 173 -26.80 3.20 -15.76
C ALA A 173 -25.43 3.05 -15.06
N TYR A 174 -25.32 2.09 -14.14
CA TYR A 174 -24.08 1.78 -13.42
C TYR A 174 -23.00 1.15 -14.31
N LEU A 175 -23.37 0.20 -15.17
CA LEU A 175 -22.43 -0.53 -16.04
C LEU A 175 -21.92 0.34 -17.19
N LEU A 176 -22.73 1.28 -17.70
CA LEU A 176 -22.37 2.09 -18.87
C LEU A 176 -21.39 3.22 -18.53
N GLN A 177 -21.49 3.82 -17.34
CA GLN A 177 -20.77 5.06 -17.03
C GLN A 177 -19.24 5.02 -17.27
N PRO A 178 -18.49 3.93 -16.95
CA PRO A 178 -17.03 3.97 -17.06
C PRO A 178 -16.54 3.86 -18.51
N PHE A 179 -17.42 3.54 -19.46
CA PHE A 179 -17.07 3.35 -20.88
C PHE A 179 -17.36 4.58 -21.74
N LEU A 180 -17.88 5.67 -21.16
CA LEU A 180 -18.22 6.92 -21.86
C LEU A 180 -17.01 7.84 -22.10
N THR A 181 -15.81 7.26 -22.24
CA THR A 181 -14.51 7.95 -22.33
C THR A 181 -14.32 8.84 -23.54
N VAL A 182 -15.15 8.67 -24.57
CA VAL A 182 -15.13 9.45 -25.81
C VAL A 182 -15.85 10.81 -25.66
N TRP A 183 -16.51 11.06 -24.53
CA TRP A 183 -17.24 12.32 -24.29
C TRP A 183 -16.41 13.27 -23.46
N ASP A 184 -16.30 14.53 -23.91
CA ASP A 184 -15.49 15.57 -23.24
C ASP A 184 -15.93 15.79 -21.78
N HIS A 185 -17.25 15.66 -21.52
CA HIS A 185 -17.85 15.73 -20.20
C HIS A 185 -18.71 14.47 -19.96
N PRO A 186 -18.15 13.44 -19.31
CA PRO A 186 -18.86 12.21 -18.92
C PRO A 186 -19.87 12.48 -17.79
N PRO A 187 -20.75 11.52 -17.45
CA PRO A 187 -21.69 11.73 -16.35
C PRO A 187 -20.94 11.91 -15.02
N ARG A 188 -21.51 12.73 -14.15
CA ARG A 188 -20.95 13.09 -12.84
C ARG A 188 -21.61 12.37 -11.68
N GLY A 189 -22.68 11.63 -11.94
CA GLY A 189 -23.38 10.84 -10.93
C GLY A 189 -24.17 9.71 -11.55
N VAL A 190 -24.47 8.73 -10.70
CA VAL A 190 -25.27 7.54 -11.00
C VAL A 190 -26.38 7.46 -9.95
N VAL A 191 -27.62 7.30 -10.38
CA VAL A 191 -28.75 7.01 -9.49
C VAL A 191 -29.40 5.68 -9.88
N GLY A 192 -29.44 4.73 -8.97
CA GLY A 192 -30.11 3.45 -9.17
C GLY A 192 -31.31 3.30 -8.24
N LEU A 193 -32.48 2.96 -8.80
CA LEU A 193 -33.70 2.65 -8.05
C LEU A 193 -34.04 1.17 -8.26
N GLY A 194 -34.21 0.40 -7.18
CA GLY A 194 -34.49 -1.04 -7.28
C GLY A 194 -33.50 -1.77 -8.19
N THR A 195 -32.22 -1.38 -8.18
CA THR A 195 -31.25 -1.77 -9.22
C THR A 195 -31.15 -3.29 -9.35
N ASP A 196 -31.33 -3.79 -10.57
CA ASP A 196 -31.41 -5.22 -10.86
C ASP A 196 -30.34 -5.65 -11.86
N PHE A 197 -29.43 -6.53 -11.42
CA PHE A 197 -28.34 -7.06 -12.22
C PHE A 197 -28.66 -8.42 -12.87
N GLN A 198 -29.93 -8.83 -12.97
CA GLN A 198 -30.33 -10.15 -13.49
C GLN A 198 -29.76 -10.54 -14.87
N ASP A 199 -29.44 -9.56 -15.74
CA ASP A 199 -28.87 -9.82 -17.07
C ASP A 199 -27.33 -9.96 -17.04
N LEU A 200 -26.68 -9.60 -15.94
CA LEU A 200 -25.23 -9.57 -15.84
C LEU A 200 -24.69 -10.93 -15.40
N ASP A 201 -23.78 -11.51 -16.18
CA ASP A 201 -23.13 -12.76 -15.81
C ASP A 201 -22.38 -12.64 -14.46
N ASP A 202 -22.46 -13.68 -13.62
CA ASP A 202 -21.84 -13.72 -12.29
C ASP A 202 -20.31 -13.51 -12.33
N ASP A 203 -19.64 -13.96 -13.39
CA ASP A 203 -18.19 -13.85 -13.57
C ASP A 203 -17.74 -12.59 -14.33
N TRP A 204 -18.68 -11.72 -14.71
CA TRP A 204 -18.36 -10.49 -15.44
C TRP A 204 -17.53 -9.54 -14.56
N ASP A 205 -16.48 -8.96 -15.12
CA ASP A 205 -15.70 -7.88 -14.52
C ASP A 205 -15.49 -6.70 -15.49
N TRP A 206 -14.91 -5.60 -15.00
CA TRP A 206 -14.69 -4.42 -15.86
C TRP A 206 -13.78 -4.66 -17.07
N SER A 207 -13.00 -5.74 -17.08
CA SER A 207 -12.12 -6.11 -18.19
C SER A 207 -12.86 -6.78 -19.35
N ASP A 208 -14.07 -7.28 -19.10
CA ASP A 208 -14.99 -7.80 -20.12
C ASP A 208 -15.71 -6.69 -20.91
N GLY A 209 -15.65 -5.45 -20.41
CA GLY A 209 -16.20 -4.27 -21.07
C GLY A 209 -15.56 -3.96 -22.43
N PRO A 210 -16.21 -3.13 -23.26
CA PRO A 210 -15.77 -2.86 -24.63
C PRO A 210 -14.45 -2.08 -24.72
N THR A 211 -14.08 -1.33 -23.67
CA THR A 211 -12.84 -0.57 -23.57
C THR A 211 -12.31 -0.58 -22.14
N THR A 212 -11.09 -0.06 -21.88
CA THR A 212 -10.60 0.06 -20.50
C THR A 212 -11.50 1.00 -19.71
N PRO A 213 -12.06 0.57 -18.56
CA PRO A 213 -12.97 1.38 -17.75
C PRO A 213 -12.26 2.63 -17.23
N ARG A 214 -12.99 3.75 -17.19
CA ARG A 214 -12.55 4.99 -16.53
C ARG A 214 -13.68 5.60 -15.72
N PHE A 215 -13.46 5.68 -14.41
CA PHE A 215 -14.40 6.29 -13.48
C PHE A 215 -14.15 7.79 -13.37
N PHE A 216 -15.23 8.57 -13.39
CA PHE A 216 -15.16 10.03 -13.50
C PHE A 216 -15.49 10.71 -12.17
N THR A 217 -14.77 11.78 -11.86
CA THR A 217 -14.98 12.58 -10.65
C THR A 217 -16.28 13.41 -10.75
N PRO A 218 -17.10 13.46 -9.68
CA PRO A 218 -16.98 12.71 -8.43
C PRO A 218 -17.41 11.24 -8.63
N LYS A 219 -16.57 10.30 -8.18
CA LYS A 219 -16.82 8.86 -8.33
C LYS A 219 -17.80 8.40 -7.25
N ALA A 220 -19.09 8.68 -7.43
CA ALA A 220 -20.10 8.32 -6.45
C ALA A 220 -21.45 7.95 -7.09
N GLY A 221 -22.09 6.90 -6.60
CA GLY A 221 -23.45 6.50 -6.96
C GLY A 221 -24.39 6.51 -5.74
N LEU A 222 -25.64 6.90 -5.97
CA LEU A 222 -26.72 6.82 -5.00
C LEU A 222 -27.69 5.70 -5.41
N PHE A 223 -27.92 4.75 -4.52
CA PHE A 223 -28.79 3.61 -4.78
C PHE A 223 -29.88 3.50 -3.72
N LEU A 224 -31.12 3.29 -4.16
CA LEU A 224 -32.27 3.10 -3.29
C LEU A 224 -33.02 1.83 -3.69
N THR A 225 -33.39 1.01 -2.72
CA THR A 225 -34.29 -0.13 -2.89
C THR A 225 -35.18 -0.26 -1.66
N GLY A 226 -36.26 -1.03 -1.76
CA GLY A 226 -37.23 -1.23 -0.69
C GLY A 226 -36.99 -2.48 0.15
N THR A 227 -37.37 -2.47 1.43
CA THR A 227 -37.26 -3.66 2.29
C THR A 227 -38.17 -4.82 1.96
N VAL A 228 -39.14 -4.61 1.09
CA VAL A 228 -39.99 -5.68 0.60
C VAL A 228 -39.78 -5.97 -0.89
N ASP A 229 -38.79 -5.32 -1.55
CA ASP A 229 -38.44 -5.56 -2.95
C ASP A 229 -38.09 -7.04 -3.18
N GLU A 230 -39.01 -7.78 -3.82
CA GLU A 230 -38.83 -9.19 -4.15
C GLU A 230 -38.35 -9.41 -5.60
N VAL A 231 -38.31 -8.34 -6.41
CA VAL A 231 -37.87 -8.39 -7.81
C VAL A 231 -36.35 -8.31 -7.90
N ALA A 232 -35.75 -7.35 -7.20
CA ALA A 232 -34.32 -7.12 -7.15
C ALA A 232 -33.85 -7.08 -5.68
N PRO A 233 -33.69 -8.25 -5.03
CA PRO A 233 -33.40 -8.33 -3.61
C PRO A 233 -32.16 -7.52 -3.21
N ALA A 234 -32.31 -6.67 -2.21
CA ALA A 234 -31.32 -5.66 -1.85
C ALA A 234 -29.90 -6.21 -1.57
N GLU A 235 -29.79 -7.41 -0.98
CA GLU A 235 -28.50 -8.03 -0.68
C GLU A 235 -27.75 -8.46 -1.96
N GLU A 236 -28.46 -9.00 -2.96
CA GLU A 236 -27.85 -9.49 -4.21
C GLU A 236 -27.30 -8.33 -5.04
N SER A 237 -28.09 -7.27 -5.22
CA SER A 237 -27.66 -6.10 -5.98
C SER A 237 -26.52 -5.34 -5.28
N LEU A 238 -26.54 -5.24 -3.94
CA LEU A 238 -25.46 -4.60 -3.19
C LEU A 238 -24.17 -5.43 -3.25
N ASP A 239 -24.25 -6.75 -3.14
CA ASP A 239 -23.08 -7.63 -3.28
C ASP A 239 -22.45 -7.47 -4.66
N ARG A 240 -23.26 -7.31 -5.72
CA ARG A 240 -22.74 -7.05 -7.07
C ARG A 240 -22.03 -5.71 -7.19
N ILE A 241 -22.56 -4.64 -6.60
CA ILE A 241 -21.89 -3.32 -6.56
C ILE A 241 -20.57 -3.39 -5.80
N LYS A 242 -20.53 -4.13 -4.68
CA LYS A 242 -19.31 -4.33 -3.87
C LYS A 242 -18.24 -5.13 -4.62
N GLU A 243 -18.66 -6.14 -5.40
CA GLU A 243 -17.76 -6.98 -6.18
C GLU A 243 -17.13 -6.21 -7.34
N LEU A 244 -17.94 -5.44 -8.06
CA LEU A 244 -17.47 -4.66 -9.20
C LEU A 244 -16.58 -3.50 -8.74
N ASP A 245 -16.97 -2.77 -7.69
CA ASP A 245 -16.24 -1.60 -7.19
C ASP A 245 -16.01 -0.53 -8.30
N GLY A 246 -15.21 0.50 -8.04
CA GLY A 246 -14.75 1.49 -9.02
C GLY A 246 -15.34 2.89 -8.85
N ILE A 247 -16.52 2.99 -8.24
CA ILE A 247 -17.04 4.24 -7.67
C ILE A 247 -17.42 4.02 -6.22
N GLY A 248 -17.39 5.09 -5.42
CA GLY A 248 -18.03 5.03 -4.12
C GLY A 248 -19.55 4.89 -4.27
N TRP A 249 -20.19 4.30 -3.29
CA TRP A 249 -21.62 3.99 -3.35
C TRP A 249 -22.27 4.27 -2.01
N HIS A 250 -23.50 4.78 -2.08
CA HIS A 250 -24.38 4.98 -0.95
C HIS A 250 -25.67 4.22 -1.19
N TRP A 251 -25.90 3.18 -0.41
CA TRP A 251 -27.00 2.25 -0.57
C TRP A 251 -28.04 2.43 0.53
N MET A 252 -29.27 2.75 0.14
CA MET A 252 -30.39 2.93 1.04
C MET A 252 -31.43 1.84 0.85
N HIS A 253 -31.73 1.13 1.94
CA HIS A 253 -32.76 0.10 2.00
C HIS A 253 -33.97 0.67 2.77
N VAL A 254 -34.95 1.17 2.03
CA VAL A 254 -36.06 1.99 2.52
C VAL A 254 -37.14 1.12 3.17
N LEU A 255 -37.46 1.41 4.44
CA LEU A 255 -38.37 0.60 5.24
C LEU A 255 -39.80 0.65 4.67
N GLY A 256 -40.32 -0.50 4.26
CA GLY A 256 -41.68 -0.66 3.75
C GLY A 256 -41.91 -0.20 2.32
N ALA A 257 -40.85 0.18 1.60
CA ALA A 257 -40.87 0.40 0.16
C ALA A 257 -40.82 -0.93 -0.61
N ASP A 258 -41.42 -0.96 -1.79
CA ASP A 258 -41.36 -2.08 -2.76
C ASP A 258 -40.57 -1.69 -4.03
N HIS A 259 -40.50 -2.61 -4.98
CA HIS A 259 -39.88 -2.38 -6.29
C HIS A 259 -40.69 -1.41 -7.16
N HIS A 260 -41.98 -1.70 -7.36
CA HIS A 260 -42.82 -1.06 -8.38
C HIS A 260 -43.29 0.36 -8.03
N GLN A 261 -43.18 0.80 -6.77
CA GLN A 261 -43.60 2.13 -6.34
C GLN A 261 -42.68 3.26 -6.85
N PHE A 262 -41.56 2.94 -7.50
CA PHE A 262 -40.78 3.89 -8.29
C PHE A 262 -41.37 4.19 -9.68
N GLU A 263 -42.27 3.32 -10.17
CA GLU A 263 -42.94 3.42 -11.47
C GLU A 263 -44.30 4.10 -11.32
N ASP A 264 -44.80 4.76 -12.37
CA ASP A 264 -46.08 5.46 -12.38
C ASP A 264 -47.27 4.49 -12.51
N THR A 265 -47.11 3.47 -13.36
CA THR A 265 -48.16 2.51 -13.69
C THR A 265 -47.90 1.17 -13.01
N ARG A 266 -48.91 0.66 -12.29
CA ARG A 266 -48.89 -0.69 -11.72
C ARG A 266 -50.02 -1.53 -12.28
N SER A 267 -49.70 -2.74 -12.73
CA SER A 267 -50.71 -3.75 -13.00
C SER A 267 -51.26 -4.32 -11.68
N ILE A 268 -52.46 -4.91 -11.70
CA ILE A 268 -53.03 -5.56 -10.51
C ILE A 268 -52.21 -6.77 -10.02
N PHE A 269 -51.20 -7.20 -10.79
CA PHE A 269 -50.31 -8.32 -10.48
C PHE A 269 -48.94 -7.87 -9.95
N GLU A 270 -48.64 -6.57 -9.98
CA GLU A 270 -47.39 -5.93 -9.52
C GLU A 270 -47.56 -5.22 -8.16
N ASN A 271 -48.61 -5.56 -7.39
CA ASN A 271 -48.69 -5.11 -6.00
C ASN A 271 -48.02 -6.14 -5.11
N GLU A 272 -46.89 -5.78 -4.52
CA GLU A 272 -46.33 -6.51 -3.39
C GLU A 272 -47.23 -6.23 -2.17
N ASP A 273 -47.98 -7.25 -1.73
CA ASP A 273 -49.00 -7.14 -0.67
C ASP A 273 -48.43 -6.65 0.69
N ASP A 274 -47.11 -6.58 0.83
CA ASP A 274 -46.38 -6.24 2.05
C ASP A 274 -45.79 -4.81 2.06
N ALA A 275 -45.93 -4.03 0.98
CA ALA A 275 -45.51 -2.63 0.94
C ALA A 275 -46.30 -1.79 1.96
N ALA A 276 -45.57 -1.08 2.84
CA ALA A 276 -46.15 -0.24 3.88
C ALA A 276 -46.15 1.26 3.53
N LEU A 277 -45.28 1.68 2.60
CA LEU A 277 -45.31 3.02 2.03
C LEU A 277 -46.32 3.07 0.88
N THR A 278 -46.88 4.25 0.65
CA THR A 278 -47.59 4.55 -0.60
C THR A 278 -46.60 4.99 -1.69
N GLN A 279 -47.00 4.88 -2.95
CA GLN A 279 -46.22 5.37 -4.10
C GLN A 279 -45.82 6.85 -3.93
N GLU A 280 -46.75 7.70 -3.48
CA GLU A 280 -46.46 9.12 -3.23
C GLU A 280 -45.40 9.30 -2.13
N GLU A 281 -45.47 8.53 -1.04
CA GLU A 281 -44.47 8.56 0.02
C GLU A 281 -43.09 8.05 -0.43
N GLN A 282 -43.05 6.98 -1.23
CA GLN A 282 -41.79 6.42 -1.77
C GLN A 282 -41.15 7.35 -2.79
N ILE A 283 -41.93 7.93 -3.72
CA ILE A 283 -41.43 8.91 -4.68
C ILE A 283 -40.94 10.18 -3.96
N ALA A 284 -41.69 10.68 -2.98
CA ALA A 284 -41.26 11.84 -2.19
C ALA A 284 -39.96 11.53 -1.42
N PHE A 285 -39.85 10.34 -0.83
CA PHE A 285 -38.62 9.89 -0.17
C PHE A 285 -37.45 9.85 -1.16
N ALA A 286 -37.64 9.26 -2.34
CA ALA A 286 -36.59 9.16 -3.36
C ALA A 286 -36.13 10.55 -3.81
N ALA A 287 -37.06 11.45 -4.16
CA ALA A 287 -36.75 12.82 -4.56
C ALA A 287 -35.99 13.60 -3.46
N ASP A 288 -36.41 13.47 -2.20
CA ASP A 288 -35.78 14.12 -1.04
C ASP A 288 -34.33 13.64 -0.80
N ARG A 289 -33.92 12.50 -1.38
CA ARG A 289 -32.53 11.99 -1.34
C ARG A 289 -31.76 12.25 -2.62
N ILE A 290 -32.41 12.11 -3.77
CA ILE A 290 -31.78 12.32 -5.08
C ILE A 290 -31.42 13.78 -5.29
N VAL A 291 -32.25 14.73 -4.88
CA VAL A 291 -32.00 16.16 -5.12
C VAL A 291 -30.72 16.66 -4.42
N PRO A 292 -30.51 16.46 -3.10
CA PRO A 292 -29.24 16.84 -2.46
C PRO A 292 -28.02 16.13 -3.06
N TYR A 293 -28.17 14.86 -3.45
CA TYR A 293 -27.12 14.13 -4.15
C TYR A 293 -26.77 14.78 -5.49
N LEU A 294 -27.76 15.10 -6.33
CA LEU A 294 -27.57 15.77 -7.60
C LEU A 294 -27.03 17.19 -7.45
N ASP A 295 -27.40 17.93 -6.41
CA ASP A 295 -26.80 19.23 -6.11
C ASP A 295 -25.31 19.06 -5.75
N THR A 296 -24.97 18.02 -5.00
CA THR A 296 -23.57 17.70 -4.70
C THR A 296 -22.81 17.31 -5.96
N VAL A 297 -23.33 16.40 -6.80
CA VAL A 297 -22.60 15.86 -7.97
C VAL A 297 -22.66 16.72 -9.21
N LEU A 298 -23.77 17.43 -9.49
CA LEU A 298 -23.97 18.21 -10.72
C LEU A 298 -23.79 19.72 -10.50
N ARG A 299 -23.96 20.21 -9.27
CA ARG A 299 -23.82 21.64 -8.96
C ARG A 299 -22.61 21.96 -8.08
N GLY A 300 -21.84 20.94 -7.71
CA GLY A 300 -20.65 21.10 -6.89
C GLY A 300 -20.94 21.74 -5.53
N ASP A 301 -22.19 21.66 -5.04
CA ASP A 301 -22.55 22.21 -3.73
C ASP A 301 -22.21 21.21 -2.63
N HIS A 302 -21.02 21.39 -2.05
CA HIS A 302 -20.57 20.58 -0.92
C HIS A 302 -21.42 20.78 0.33
N GLY A 303 -22.19 21.88 0.42
CA GLY A 303 -23.12 22.11 1.52
C GLY A 303 -24.22 21.06 1.61
N GLN A 304 -24.59 20.46 0.47
CA GLN A 304 -25.59 19.38 0.40
C GLN A 304 -25.02 18.00 0.72
N PHE A 305 -23.70 17.86 0.88
CA PHE A 305 -23.05 16.55 1.05
C PHE A 305 -23.65 15.75 2.22
N ARG A 306 -23.93 16.42 3.34
CA ARG A 306 -24.48 15.74 4.51
C ARG A 306 -25.91 15.25 4.29
N ASP A 307 -26.72 16.03 3.58
CA ASP A 307 -28.10 15.66 3.28
C ASP A 307 -28.14 14.56 2.20
N ALA A 308 -27.27 14.65 1.18
CA ALA A 308 -27.10 13.66 0.13
C ALA A 308 -26.79 12.26 0.69
N PHE A 309 -25.99 12.20 1.74
CA PHE A 309 -25.49 10.94 2.28
C PHE A 309 -25.90 10.70 3.75
N ASN A 310 -27.04 11.25 4.17
CA ASN A 310 -27.70 10.93 5.44
C ASN A 310 -26.81 11.07 6.68
N ARG A 311 -26.14 12.22 6.81
CA ARG A 311 -25.27 12.61 7.93
C ARG A 311 -25.87 13.76 8.77
N PRO A 312 -27.08 13.61 9.35
CA PRO A 312 -27.82 14.73 9.95
C PRO A 312 -27.18 15.29 11.23
N LEU A 313 -26.41 14.48 11.96
CA LEU A 313 -25.85 14.86 13.26
C LEU A 313 -24.33 15.05 13.23
N ASP A 314 -23.63 14.08 12.63
CA ASP A 314 -22.16 14.03 12.57
C ASP A 314 -21.72 13.69 11.14
N PRO A 315 -20.68 14.35 10.59
CA PRO A 315 -20.28 14.12 9.20
C PRO A 315 -19.69 12.73 8.91
N TYR A 316 -19.43 11.92 9.94
CA TYR A 316 -18.83 10.60 9.83
C TYR A 316 -19.75 9.49 10.35
N THR A 317 -21.00 9.84 10.67
CA THR A 317 -22.02 8.91 11.14
C THR A 317 -23.22 8.97 10.21
N VAL A 318 -23.44 7.89 9.49
CA VAL A 318 -24.56 7.74 8.56
C VAL A 318 -25.77 7.18 9.29
N SER A 319 -26.94 7.80 9.13
CA SER A 319 -28.18 7.32 9.75
C SER A 319 -29.42 7.93 9.09
N HIS A 320 -30.49 7.14 8.97
CA HIS A 320 -31.80 7.62 8.58
C HIS A 320 -32.90 6.86 9.34
N PRO A 321 -33.98 7.52 9.81
CA PRO A 321 -35.03 6.86 10.61
C PRO A 321 -35.89 5.86 9.82
N GLN A 322 -35.92 5.97 8.48
CA GLN A 322 -36.76 5.18 7.59
C GLN A 322 -35.97 4.34 6.58
N ALA A 323 -34.65 4.15 6.78
CA ALA A 323 -33.86 3.30 5.90
C ALA A 323 -32.70 2.66 6.66
N TYR A 324 -32.35 1.42 6.31
CA TYR A 324 -31.01 0.89 6.59
C TYR A 324 -30.04 1.44 5.54
N ILE A 325 -28.82 1.73 5.95
CA ILE A 325 -27.83 2.34 5.06
C ILE A 325 -26.52 1.58 5.16
N GLU A 326 -25.98 1.26 4.00
CA GLU A 326 -24.61 0.82 3.81
C GLU A 326 -23.93 1.78 2.84
N GLU A 327 -22.64 2.04 3.04
CA GLU A 327 -21.92 3.01 2.22
C GLU A 327 -20.42 2.69 2.20
N ASP A 328 -19.79 2.93 1.07
CA ASP A 328 -18.36 3.10 0.94
C ASP A 328 -18.06 4.26 -0.02
N LEU A 329 -17.62 5.41 0.52
CA LEU A 329 -17.19 6.57 -0.27
C LEU A 329 -15.66 6.72 -0.32
N THR A 330 -14.89 5.68 0.01
CA THR A 330 -13.43 5.78 0.08
C THR A 330 -12.80 6.11 -1.28
N THR A 331 -13.37 5.60 -2.36
CA THR A 331 -12.95 5.86 -3.75
C THR A 331 -13.60 7.10 -4.35
N SER A 332 -14.48 7.79 -3.61
CA SER A 332 -15.11 9.01 -4.08
C SER A 332 -14.17 10.20 -3.97
N ASP A 333 -14.11 10.99 -5.05
CA ASP A 333 -13.30 12.19 -5.15
C ASP A 333 -14.18 13.44 -5.06
N TRP A 334 -14.34 13.99 -3.85
CA TRP A 334 -15.18 15.17 -3.59
C TRP A 334 -14.41 16.50 -3.55
N LEU A 335 -13.09 16.44 -3.61
CA LEU A 335 -12.19 17.59 -3.51
C LEU A 335 -11.22 17.60 -4.69
N ARG A 336 -10.60 18.76 -4.94
CA ARG A 336 -9.56 18.90 -5.96
C ARG A 336 -8.25 19.33 -5.32
N PHE A 337 -7.19 18.58 -5.60
CA PHE A 337 -5.84 18.93 -5.20
C PHE A 337 -5.20 19.89 -6.21
N GLN A 338 -4.45 20.88 -5.73
CA GLN A 338 -3.86 21.92 -6.58
C GLN A 338 -2.34 21.89 -6.56
N ASN A 339 -1.74 22.45 -5.51
CA ASN A 339 -0.29 22.53 -5.39
C ASN A 339 0.20 21.47 -4.41
N GLU A 340 1.29 20.82 -4.81
CA GLU A 340 2.06 19.93 -3.96
C GLU A 340 3.45 20.55 -3.80
N THR A 341 3.94 20.57 -2.56
CA THR A 341 5.36 20.79 -2.31
C THR A 341 5.89 19.69 -1.41
N SER A 342 6.97 19.05 -1.84
CA SER A 342 7.65 18.01 -1.08
C SER A 342 9.09 18.42 -0.79
N SER A 343 9.57 18.08 0.41
CA SER A 343 10.97 18.26 0.81
C SER A 343 11.95 17.50 -0.10
N HIS A 344 11.46 16.42 -0.71
CA HIS A 344 12.18 15.53 -1.60
C HIS A 344 11.32 15.25 -2.83
N PRO A 345 11.82 15.45 -4.06
CA PRO A 345 11.05 15.12 -5.25
C PRO A 345 10.80 13.60 -5.30
N PRO A 346 9.68 13.14 -5.87
CA PRO A 346 9.37 11.71 -5.97
C PRO A 346 10.43 10.84 -6.64
N SER A 347 11.25 11.43 -7.51
CA SER A 347 12.38 10.76 -8.17
C SER A 347 13.62 10.60 -7.30
N SER A 348 13.67 11.24 -6.13
CA SER A 348 14.78 11.12 -5.20
C SER A 348 14.61 9.90 -4.29
N GLN A 349 15.74 9.40 -3.82
CA GLN A 349 15.81 8.26 -2.93
C GLN A 349 15.93 8.75 -1.50
N LEU A 350 15.04 8.27 -0.64
CA LEU A 350 15.03 8.60 0.79
C LEU A 350 15.74 7.50 1.57
N ASN A 351 16.49 7.85 2.63
CA ASN A 351 17.03 6.89 3.59
C ASN A 351 16.23 6.90 4.90
N GLY A 352 16.43 5.90 5.76
CA GLY A 352 15.70 5.77 7.03
C GLY A 352 16.00 6.85 8.08
N SER A 353 17.07 7.63 7.92
CA SER A 353 17.39 8.75 8.82
C SER A 353 16.66 10.04 8.46
N GLU A 354 16.04 10.10 7.28
CA GLU A 354 15.35 11.28 6.77
C GLU A 354 13.88 11.32 7.19
N THR A 355 13.29 12.51 7.09
CA THR A 355 11.85 12.74 7.24
C THR A 355 11.34 13.38 5.97
N LEU A 356 10.39 12.73 5.32
CA LEU A 356 9.70 13.27 4.16
C LEU A 356 8.60 14.23 4.65
N GLU A 357 8.74 15.51 4.33
CA GLU A 357 7.66 16.48 4.43
C GLU A 357 6.96 16.65 3.09
N VAL A 358 5.63 16.56 3.09
CA VAL A 358 4.74 16.86 1.95
C VAL A 358 3.67 17.84 2.40
N ASN A 359 3.48 18.91 1.65
CA ASN A 359 2.42 19.89 1.84
C ASN A 359 1.51 19.89 0.62
N LEU A 360 0.20 19.78 0.87
CA LEU A 360 -0.81 19.62 -0.17
C LEU A 360 -1.93 20.67 0.00
N ASP A 361 -2.13 21.46 -1.05
CA ASP A 361 -3.25 22.40 -1.16
C ASP A 361 -4.45 21.71 -1.81
N TRP A 362 -5.65 22.04 -1.31
CA TRP A 362 -6.92 21.49 -1.79
C TRP A 362 -7.98 22.58 -1.86
N VAL A 363 -8.99 22.34 -2.70
CA VAL A 363 -10.20 23.16 -2.81
C VAL A 363 -11.43 22.26 -2.95
N LEU A 364 -12.60 22.79 -2.62
CA LEU A 364 -13.86 22.15 -3.01
C LEU A 364 -13.98 22.09 -4.54
N ARG A 365 -14.87 21.25 -5.06
CA ARG A 365 -15.09 21.12 -6.52
C ARG A 365 -15.44 22.45 -7.18
N ASN A 366 -16.28 23.27 -6.56
CA ASN A 366 -16.62 24.62 -7.02
C ASN A 366 -15.47 25.66 -6.90
N GLY A 367 -14.31 25.28 -6.33
CA GLY A 367 -13.13 26.14 -6.21
C GLY A 367 -13.02 26.93 -4.90
N GLN A 368 -13.97 26.81 -3.97
CA GLN A 368 -13.85 27.40 -2.65
C GLN A 368 -12.64 26.83 -1.90
N THR A 369 -11.86 27.74 -1.29
CA THR A 369 -10.70 27.40 -0.47
C THR A 369 -11.10 27.18 0.99
N PHE A 370 -10.17 26.72 1.82
CA PHE A 370 -10.38 26.53 3.26
C PHE A 370 -10.91 27.77 4.00
N HIS A 371 -10.61 28.99 3.52
CA HIS A 371 -11.11 30.23 4.13
C HIS A 371 -12.47 30.68 3.59
N ASP A 372 -12.93 30.09 2.49
CA ASP A 372 -14.23 30.40 1.87
C ASP A 372 -15.35 29.50 2.40
N ILE A 373 -15.01 28.39 3.06
CA ILE A 373 -15.97 27.47 3.67
C ILE A 373 -16.39 27.93 5.08
N PRO A 374 -17.58 27.54 5.57
CA PRO A 374 -18.01 27.86 6.92
C PRO A 374 -17.03 27.37 7.99
N ALA A 375 -16.74 28.20 8.98
CA ALA A 375 -15.71 27.93 10.00
C ALA A 375 -16.10 26.79 10.97
N GLU A 376 -17.38 26.43 11.00
CA GLU A 376 -17.94 25.33 11.77
C GLU A 376 -17.81 23.97 11.09
N TRP A 377 -17.44 23.92 9.80
CA TRP A 377 -17.27 22.66 9.08
C TRP A 377 -16.04 21.90 9.58
N ASP A 378 -16.19 20.59 9.76
CA ASP A 378 -15.10 19.70 10.12
C ASP A 378 -14.23 19.41 8.89
N VAL A 379 -12.92 19.56 9.07
CA VAL A 379 -11.91 19.24 8.08
C VAL A 379 -10.93 18.27 8.70
N ARG A 380 -10.88 17.05 8.17
CA ARG A 380 -9.94 16.02 8.59
C ARG A 380 -8.96 15.74 7.48
N ALA A 381 -7.72 15.49 7.87
CA ALA A 381 -6.70 15.03 6.95
C ALA A 381 -5.90 13.91 7.61
N THR A 382 -5.52 12.92 6.81
CA THR A 382 -4.69 11.81 7.23
C THR A 382 -3.62 11.54 6.17
N CYS A 383 -2.41 11.21 6.62
CA CYS A 383 -1.32 10.80 5.74
C CYS A 383 -0.86 9.42 6.19
N ALA A 384 -0.75 8.48 5.27
CA ALA A 384 -0.33 7.12 5.55
C ALA A 384 0.40 6.53 4.34
N TRP A 385 1.14 5.45 4.56
CA TRP A 385 1.64 4.64 3.46
C TRP A 385 0.64 3.54 3.15
N ARG A 386 0.46 3.17 1.87
CA ARG A 386 -0.47 2.09 1.48
C ARG A 386 -0.10 0.73 2.09
N ILE A 387 1.15 0.56 2.51
CA ILE A 387 1.65 -0.65 3.21
C ILE A 387 1.23 -0.73 4.69
N GLY A 388 0.54 0.28 5.23
CA GLY A 388 -0.04 0.27 6.57
C GLY A 388 0.37 1.47 7.43
N LEU A 389 0.14 1.33 8.74
CA LEU A 389 0.39 2.38 9.72
C LEU A 389 1.89 2.45 10.07
N HIS A 390 2.58 3.40 9.44
CA HIS A 390 3.90 3.84 9.85
C HIS A 390 3.80 5.20 10.53
N ASN A 391 4.88 5.65 11.16
CA ASN A 391 4.88 6.95 11.82
C ASN A 391 4.61 8.05 10.78
N ALA A 392 3.47 8.71 10.90
CA ALA A 392 3.08 9.85 10.09
C ALA A 392 2.40 10.85 11.01
N THR A 393 2.79 12.13 10.91
CA THR A 393 2.10 13.23 11.58
C THR A 393 1.40 14.05 10.52
N THR A 394 0.08 14.19 10.65
CA THR A 394 -0.72 15.02 9.77
C THR A 394 -1.19 16.26 10.52
N THR A 395 -1.00 17.42 9.91
CA THR A 395 -1.47 18.70 10.47
C THR A 395 -2.16 19.50 9.37
N VAL A 396 -3.36 19.99 9.63
CA VAL A 396 -3.99 21.02 8.78
C VAL A 396 -3.50 22.38 9.28
N LEU A 397 -2.74 23.08 8.44
CA LEU A 397 -2.18 24.39 8.76
C LEU A 397 -3.28 25.46 8.81
N ALA A 398 -2.98 26.63 9.38
CA ALA A 398 -3.96 27.71 9.55
C ALA A 398 -4.52 28.26 8.23
N ASN A 399 -3.81 28.05 7.11
CA ASN A 399 -4.25 28.41 5.76
C ASN A 399 -4.99 27.27 5.03
N GLY A 400 -5.20 26.13 5.69
CA GLY A 400 -5.88 24.95 5.14
C GLY A 400 -4.97 23.91 4.48
N THR A 401 -3.70 24.25 4.20
CA THR A 401 -2.73 23.31 3.60
C THR A 401 -2.53 22.11 4.52
N VAL A 402 -2.57 20.91 3.96
CA VAL A 402 -2.31 19.67 4.70
C VAL A 402 -0.81 19.40 4.69
N GLN A 403 -0.20 19.37 5.87
CA GLN A 403 1.19 19.01 6.08
C GLN A 403 1.29 17.58 6.60
N CYS A 404 2.04 16.75 5.87
CA CYS A 404 2.44 15.41 6.27
C CYS A 404 3.92 15.40 6.63
N LEU A 405 4.26 14.94 7.83
CA LEU A 405 5.64 14.64 8.25
C LEU A 405 5.77 13.14 8.43
N LEU A 406 6.62 12.52 7.60
CA LEU A 406 6.75 11.06 7.45
C LEU A 406 8.20 10.64 7.75
N PRO A 407 8.53 10.31 9.01
CA PRO A 407 9.83 9.75 9.35
C PRO A 407 10.06 8.39 8.67
N MET A 408 11.13 8.29 7.87
CA MET A 408 11.37 7.11 7.04
C MET A 408 11.94 5.92 7.81
N GLY A 409 12.42 6.13 9.05
CA GLY A 409 13.05 5.07 9.85
C GLY A 409 12.13 3.89 10.20
N SER A 410 10.80 4.08 10.16
CA SER A 410 9.83 2.98 10.34
C SER A 410 9.35 2.37 9.02
N VAL A 411 9.67 2.97 7.88
CA VAL A 411 9.29 2.52 6.55
C VAL A 411 10.38 1.57 6.05
N PRO A 412 10.06 0.37 5.57
CA PRO A 412 11.07 -0.56 5.04
C PRO A 412 11.68 -0.03 3.71
N PRO A 413 12.87 -0.48 3.30
CA PRO A 413 13.39 -0.21 1.96
C PRO A 413 12.43 -0.74 0.86
N GLY A 414 12.34 -0.02 -0.26
CA GLY A 414 11.49 -0.39 -1.41
C GLY A 414 10.69 0.75 -2.01
N ASP A 415 9.83 0.42 -2.97
CA ASP A 415 8.86 1.34 -3.57
C ASP A 415 7.59 1.38 -2.71
N HIS A 416 7.18 2.59 -2.33
CA HIS A 416 6.02 2.82 -1.46
C HIS A 416 5.13 3.90 -2.04
N GLU A 417 3.83 3.80 -1.78
CA GLU A 417 2.87 4.84 -2.16
C GLU A 417 2.39 5.60 -0.94
N LEU A 418 2.68 6.90 -0.91
CA LEU A 418 2.11 7.83 0.06
C LEU A 418 0.66 8.09 -0.32
N VAL A 419 -0.22 8.04 0.67
CA VAL A 419 -1.64 8.31 0.57
C VAL A 419 -1.97 9.48 1.51
N VAL A 420 -2.52 10.56 0.95
CA VAL A 420 -3.02 11.71 1.70
C VAL A 420 -4.52 11.81 1.45
N ARG A 421 -5.33 11.61 2.50
CA ARG A 421 -6.79 11.71 2.44
C ARG A 421 -7.24 12.97 3.15
N VAL A 422 -8.02 13.79 2.46
CA VAL A 422 -8.62 15.02 3.00
C VAL A 422 -10.12 14.87 2.94
N GLU A 423 -10.82 15.20 4.01
CA GLU A 423 -12.28 15.11 4.14
C GLU A 423 -12.84 16.43 4.67
N VAL A 424 -13.86 16.95 4.01
CA VAL A 424 -14.63 18.13 4.45
C VAL A 424 -16.06 17.69 4.69
N GLU A 425 -16.59 17.85 5.90
CA GLU A 425 -17.93 17.37 6.28
C GLU A 425 -18.18 15.90 5.86
N GLY A 426 -17.15 15.05 5.90
CA GLY A 426 -17.20 13.63 5.52
C GLY A 426 -16.96 13.34 4.03
N GLY A 427 -17.05 14.35 3.15
CA GLY A 427 -16.74 14.24 1.73
C GLY A 427 -15.23 14.23 1.49
N GLY A 428 -14.70 13.04 1.18
CA GLY A 428 -13.27 12.80 1.03
C GLY A 428 -12.72 12.95 -0.39
N ALA A 429 -11.40 13.07 -0.51
CA ALA A 429 -10.64 12.73 -1.71
C ALA A 429 -9.27 12.17 -1.32
N GLU A 430 -8.72 11.33 -2.17
CA GLU A 430 -7.40 10.71 -1.98
C GLU A 430 -6.39 11.28 -2.99
N TRP A 431 -5.24 11.72 -2.49
CA TRP A 431 -4.07 12.03 -3.30
C TRP A 431 -3.00 10.98 -3.02
N THR A 432 -2.45 10.38 -4.08
CA THR A 432 -1.37 9.41 -3.95
C THR A 432 -0.11 9.83 -4.69
N GLN A 433 1.04 9.44 -4.15
CA GLN A 433 2.34 9.71 -4.76
C GLN A 433 3.33 8.59 -4.44
N PRO A 434 3.93 7.93 -5.45
CA PRO A 434 5.00 6.97 -5.23
C PRO A 434 6.29 7.65 -4.76
N TYR A 435 6.98 6.99 -3.83
CA TYR A 435 8.32 7.31 -3.33
C TYR A 435 9.15 6.03 -3.22
N LYS A 436 10.47 6.18 -3.31
CA LYS A 436 11.40 5.08 -3.10
C LYS A 436 12.25 5.30 -1.87
N ARG A 437 12.29 4.31 -0.98
CA ARG A 437 13.18 4.29 0.18
C ARG A 437 14.35 3.36 -0.09
N GLU A 438 15.57 3.85 0.00
CA GLU A 438 16.79 3.03 -0.02
C GLU A 438 17.15 2.50 1.37
N ASN A 439 18.18 1.66 1.42
CA ASN A 439 18.75 1.23 2.69
C ASN A 439 19.45 2.40 3.38
N THR A 440 19.30 2.46 4.69
CA THR A 440 20.07 3.36 5.53
C THR A 440 21.50 2.81 5.62
N PRO A 441 22.54 3.61 5.33
CA PRO A 441 23.91 3.13 5.40
C PRO A 441 24.23 2.50 6.76
N MET A 442 24.93 1.37 6.77
CA MET A 442 25.32 0.69 7.99
C MET A 442 26.21 1.55 8.88
N GLU A 443 26.09 1.35 10.19
CA GLU A 443 26.88 2.07 11.19
C GLU A 443 27.94 1.15 11.79
N LEU A 444 29.20 1.58 11.78
CA LEU A 444 30.31 0.87 12.44
C LEU A 444 30.29 1.13 13.96
N ALA A 445 30.65 0.12 14.74
CA ALA A 445 30.76 0.21 16.18
C ALA A 445 31.89 1.18 16.60
N VAL A 446 31.58 2.11 17.52
CA VAL A 446 32.56 3.07 18.06
C VAL A 446 32.56 3.00 19.60
N PRO A 447 33.71 2.67 20.24
CA PRO A 447 34.99 2.31 19.63
C PRO A 447 34.96 0.92 18.98
N GLU A 448 35.83 0.71 17.99
CA GLU A 448 36.01 -0.59 17.33
C GLU A 448 36.40 -1.67 18.36
N PRO A 449 35.83 -2.89 18.28
CA PRO A 449 36.12 -3.96 19.23
C PRO A 449 37.56 -4.46 19.08
N THR A 450 38.19 -4.80 20.22
CA THR A 450 39.47 -5.52 20.25
C THR A 450 39.23 -7.01 20.41
N VAL A 451 39.84 -7.83 19.56
CA VAL A 451 39.70 -9.29 19.59
C VAL A 451 40.84 -9.90 20.41
N TYR A 452 40.51 -10.50 21.55
CA TYR A 452 41.46 -11.25 22.38
C TYR A 452 41.42 -12.73 22.00
N VAL A 453 42.54 -13.26 21.52
CA VAL A 453 42.69 -14.64 21.09
C VAL A 453 43.57 -15.37 22.11
N PRO A 454 43.11 -16.43 22.79
CA PRO A 454 43.98 -17.23 23.63
C PRO A 454 45.04 -17.95 22.77
N GLN A 455 46.27 -18.06 23.28
CA GLN A 455 47.27 -18.95 22.69
C GLN A 455 46.71 -20.36 22.50
N HIS A 456 47.13 -20.99 21.40
CA HIS A 456 46.67 -22.33 20.94
C HIS A 456 45.15 -22.47 20.77
N GLY A 457 44.44 -21.34 20.76
CA GLY A 457 43.01 -21.30 20.73
C GLY A 457 42.47 -20.43 19.61
N GLN A 458 41.19 -20.12 19.73
CA GLN A 458 40.46 -19.35 18.74
C GLN A 458 39.41 -18.46 19.41
N ARG A 459 39.08 -17.36 18.75
CA ARG A 459 37.97 -16.47 19.09
C ARG A 459 37.09 -16.27 17.87
N THR A 460 35.78 -16.40 18.06
CA THR A 460 34.78 -16.01 17.06
C THR A 460 34.25 -14.63 17.42
N LEU A 461 34.22 -13.74 16.43
CA LEU A 461 33.68 -12.38 16.51
C LEU A 461 32.43 -12.30 15.62
N ASN A 462 31.29 -11.91 16.19
CA ASN A 462 30.06 -11.72 15.41
C ASN A 462 30.08 -10.36 14.72
N MET A 463 29.60 -10.29 13.47
CA MET A 463 29.56 -9.04 12.72
C MET A 463 28.59 -8.02 13.32
N SER A 464 27.58 -8.46 14.07
CA SER A 464 26.70 -7.59 14.86
C SER A 464 27.42 -6.84 16.00
N GLU A 465 28.63 -7.27 16.39
CA GLU A 465 29.47 -6.55 17.36
C GLU A 465 30.35 -5.48 16.67
N VAL A 466 30.47 -5.54 15.34
CA VAL A 466 31.35 -4.70 14.53
C VAL A 466 30.56 -3.60 13.82
N ALA A 467 29.38 -3.92 13.32
CA ALA A 467 28.50 -2.99 12.63
C ALA A 467 27.03 -3.37 12.80
N SER A 468 26.15 -2.39 12.65
CA SER A 468 24.70 -2.60 12.64
C SER A 468 24.08 -1.87 11.47
N ASP A 469 23.15 -2.53 10.79
CA ASP A 469 22.28 -1.91 9.80
C ASP A 469 21.07 -1.29 10.51
N PRO A 470 20.82 0.03 10.38
CA PRO A 470 19.70 0.69 11.05
C PRO A 470 18.31 0.18 10.66
N ASP A 471 18.18 -0.49 9.50
CA ASP A 471 16.92 -1.07 9.02
C ASP A 471 16.71 -2.52 9.50
N GLY A 472 17.64 -3.04 10.31
CA GLY A 472 17.53 -4.35 10.95
C GLY A 472 17.99 -5.52 10.08
N GLN A 473 18.68 -5.24 8.96
CA GLN A 473 19.27 -6.27 8.12
C GLN A 473 20.53 -6.88 8.77
N ILE A 474 20.86 -8.11 8.34
CA ILE A 474 22.05 -8.82 8.84
C ILE A 474 23.28 -8.27 8.11
N VAL A 475 24.30 -7.89 8.89
CA VAL A 475 25.62 -7.52 8.37
C VAL A 475 26.51 -8.76 8.26
N ARG A 476 27.21 -8.90 7.14
CA ARG A 476 28.12 -10.00 6.84
C ARG A 476 29.51 -9.51 6.45
N ALA A 477 30.55 -10.23 6.85
CA ALA A 477 31.87 -10.11 6.26
C ALA A 477 31.91 -10.79 4.89
N THR A 478 32.32 -10.04 3.88
CA THR A 478 32.56 -10.55 2.51
C THR A 478 34.01 -10.83 2.24
N ASP A 479 34.92 -10.13 2.92
CA ASP A 479 36.37 -10.39 2.88
C ASP A 479 36.99 -10.22 4.27
N VAL A 480 38.06 -10.98 4.51
CA VAL A 480 38.87 -10.87 5.73
C VAL A 480 40.34 -11.02 5.37
N SER A 481 41.16 -10.09 5.83
CA SER A 481 42.61 -10.15 5.62
C SER A 481 43.40 -9.75 6.87
N LEU A 482 44.62 -10.28 6.98
CA LEU A 482 45.54 -9.97 8.07
C LEU A 482 46.57 -8.96 7.58
N ASN A 483 46.67 -7.83 8.28
CA ASN A 483 47.52 -6.71 7.92
C ASN A 483 48.51 -6.39 9.03
N CYS A 484 49.52 -7.25 9.18
CA CYS A 484 50.60 -7.06 10.14
C CYS A 484 51.89 -7.76 9.66
N THR A 485 53.04 -7.40 10.27
CA THR A 485 54.34 -8.00 9.92
C THR A 485 54.41 -9.48 10.30
N ASP A 486 53.78 -9.84 11.41
CA ASP A 486 53.78 -11.18 12.00
C ASP A 486 52.48 -11.94 11.67
N ALA A 487 51.92 -11.74 10.48
CA ALA A 487 50.64 -12.34 10.08
C ALA A 487 50.65 -13.88 10.07
N MET A 488 51.83 -14.50 9.94
CA MET A 488 51.97 -15.96 9.95
C MET A 488 51.58 -16.61 11.29
N HIS A 489 51.54 -15.84 12.38
CA HIS A 489 51.16 -16.30 13.71
C HIS A 489 49.64 -16.34 13.91
N PHE A 490 48.88 -15.71 13.00
CA PHE A 490 47.43 -15.61 13.07
C PHE A 490 46.78 -16.32 11.87
N GLY A 491 45.57 -16.84 12.09
CA GLY A 491 44.68 -17.23 11.00
C GLY A 491 43.35 -16.50 11.15
N ALA A 492 42.79 -15.99 10.06
CA ALA A 492 41.46 -15.39 10.05
C ALA A 492 40.62 -16.02 8.93
N ALA A 493 39.38 -16.38 9.24
CA ALA A 493 38.46 -16.96 8.27
C ALA A 493 37.03 -16.50 8.56
N ILE A 494 36.29 -16.21 7.48
CA ILE A 494 34.85 -15.99 7.55
C ILE A 494 34.16 -17.33 7.85
N VAL A 495 33.23 -17.31 8.80
CA VAL A 495 32.43 -18.46 9.23
C VAL A 495 30.95 -18.07 9.29
N GLU A 496 30.07 -19.05 9.49
CA GLU A 496 28.62 -18.81 9.66
C GLU A 496 28.00 -17.97 8.52
N ASP A 497 28.38 -18.32 7.29
CA ASP A 497 27.96 -17.65 6.05
C ASP A 497 28.21 -16.14 6.03
N GLY A 498 29.27 -15.65 6.70
CA GLY A 498 29.59 -14.22 6.75
C GLY A 498 29.19 -13.53 8.05
N GLN A 499 28.36 -14.14 8.89
CA GLN A 499 27.87 -13.49 10.12
C GLN A 499 28.93 -13.43 11.22
N ALA A 500 30.01 -14.19 11.10
CA ALA A 500 31.10 -14.14 12.05
C ALA A 500 32.46 -14.35 11.38
N VAL A 501 33.50 -13.85 12.04
CA VAL A 501 34.90 -14.05 11.68
C VAL A 501 35.58 -14.80 12.81
N ARG A 502 36.27 -15.88 12.48
CA ARG A 502 37.05 -16.67 13.42
C ARG A 502 38.53 -16.34 13.27
N VAL A 503 39.13 -15.90 14.37
CA VAL A 503 40.57 -15.63 14.47
C VAL A 503 41.21 -16.69 15.35
N ILE A 504 42.31 -17.27 14.91
CA ILE A 504 43.01 -18.38 15.56
C ILE A 504 44.48 -18.04 15.78
N HIS A 505 45.07 -18.64 16.81
CA HIS A 505 46.53 -18.79 16.87
C HIS A 505 46.94 -19.88 15.88
N ALA A 506 47.69 -19.53 14.82
CA ALA A 506 47.89 -20.42 13.68
C ALA A 506 49.06 -21.40 13.84
N LEU A 507 49.99 -21.11 14.75
CA LEU A 507 51.19 -21.90 14.98
C LEU A 507 51.15 -22.53 16.38
N GLU A 508 51.74 -23.71 16.53
CA GLU A 508 51.95 -24.35 17.83
C GLU A 508 53.25 -23.81 18.45
N GLU A 509 53.17 -22.64 19.09
CA GLU A 509 54.32 -21.97 19.70
C GLU A 509 53.96 -21.05 20.88
N GLU A 510 54.97 -20.71 21.69
CA GLU A 510 54.83 -19.73 22.76
C GLU A 510 55.18 -18.32 22.28
N TRP A 511 54.24 -17.69 21.59
CA TRP A 511 54.38 -16.33 21.09
C TRP A 511 53.22 -15.42 21.49
N LEU A 512 53.56 -14.19 21.83
CA LEU A 512 52.62 -13.12 22.12
C LEU A 512 52.87 -11.94 21.20
N GLY A 513 51.79 -11.38 20.68
CA GLY A 513 51.83 -10.18 19.87
C GLY A 513 50.45 -9.77 19.41
N GLU A 514 50.43 -8.89 18.42
CA GLU A 514 49.21 -8.29 17.90
C GLU A 514 49.22 -8.24 16.37
N CYS A 515 48.02 -8.21 15.81
CA CYS A 515 47.81 -8.04 14.38
C CYS A 515 46.59 -7.13 14.14
N ILE A 516 46.44 -6.68 12.91
CA ILE A 516 45.23 -6.00 12.45
C ILE A 516 44.48 -6.96 11.51
N VAL A 517 43.19 -7.10 11.73
CA VAL A 517 42.28 -7.80 10.81
C VAL A 517 41.48 -6.74 10.07
N ASP A 518 41.67 -6.66 8.76
CA ASP A 518 40.88 -5.82 7.87
C ASP A 518 39.64 -6.60 7.40
N LEU A 519 38.48 -5.96 7.48
CA LEU A 519 37.18 -6.54 7.14
C LEU A 519 36.48 -5.69 6.08
N ASP A 520 35.98 -6.37 5.05
CA ASP A 520 34.97 -5.81 4.16
C ASP A 520 33.60 -6.36 4.57
N LEU A 521 32.67 -5.46 4.84
CA LEU A 521 31.33 -5.73 5.33
C LEU A 521 30.29 -5.40 4.26
N ARG A 522 29.20 -6.16 4.26
CA ARG A 522 28.02 -5.94 3.43
C ARG A 522 26.75 -6.20 4.24
N SER A 523 25.72 -5.39 4.06
CA SER A 523 24.37 -5.68 4.55
C SER A 523 23.59 -6.52 3.53
N ASP A 524 22.71 -7.41 4.00
CA ASP A 524 21.92 -8.34 3.18
C ASP A 524 20.80 -7.65 2.35
N GLY A 525 20.72 -6.32 2.32
CA GLY A 525 19.72 -5.53 1.61
C GLY A 525 19.83 -5.54 0.08
N GLU A 526 18.79 -4.98 -0.57
CA GLU A 526 18.70 -4.88 -2.04
C GLU A 526 19.67 -3.87 -2.65
N THR A 527 20.08 -2.85 -1.88
CA THR A 527 21.11 -1.89 -2.27
C THR A 527 22.48 -2.35 -1.77
N ASP A 528 23.53 -2.10 -2.55
CA ASP A 528 24.91 -2.39 -2.12
C ASP A 528 25.33 -1.42 -1.00
N ASP A 529 25.01 -1.78 0.23
CA ASP A 529 25.51 -1.15 1.44
C ASP A 529 26.75 -1.90 1.92
N VAL A 530 27.91 -1.25 1.78
CA VAL A 530 29.23 -1.82 2.08
C VAL A 530 30.06 -0.89 2.93
N ALA A 531 30.82 -1.45 3.86
CA ALA A 531 31.74 -0.70 4.71
C ALA A 531 33.04 -1.48 4.91
N THR A 532 34.11 -0.78 5.28
CA THR A 532 35.38 -1.40 5.64
C THR A 532 35.84 -0.93 7.02
N THR A 533 36.44 -1.82 7.79
CA THR A 533 36.96 -1.52 9.15
C THR A 533 38.18 -2.39 9.46
N SER A 534 38.99 -1.93 10.41
CA SER A 534 40.23 -2.59 10.83
C SER A 534 40.17 -2.86 12.33
N LEU A 535 40.24 -4.12 12.72
CA LEU A 535 40.15 -4.52 14.12
C LEU A 535 41.51 -4.94 14.67
N ARG A 536 41.81 -4.50 15.90
CA ARG A 536 43.02 -4.95 16.60
C ARG A 536 42.79 -6.34 17.20
N VAL A 537 43.70 -7.26 16.91
CA VAL A 537 43.75 -8.61 17.48
C VAL A 537 44.96 -8.73 18.39
N VAL A 538 44.78 -9.26 19.59
CA VAL A 538 45.84 -9.46 20.58
C VAL A 538 45.83 -10.91 21.05
N LEU A 539 46.99 -11.57 21.00
CA LEU A 539 47.16 -12.88 21.63
C LEU A 539 47.29 -12.70 23.15
N THR A 540 46.49 -13.47 23.89
CA THR A 540 46.53 -13.51 25.35
C THR A 540 47.18 -14.81 25.81
N PRO A 541 48.03 -14.75 26.85
CA PRO A 541 48.73 -15.92 27.32
C PRO A 541 47.78 -16.97 27.86
N VAL A 542 48.06 -18.23 27.54
CA VAL A 542 47.44 -19.41 28.15
C VAL A 542 48.57 -20.18 28.81
N ASP A 543 48.30 -20.73 29.98
CA ASP A 543 49.22 -21.64 30.64
C ASP A 543 48.97 -23.02 30.04
N ASP A 544 50.01 -23.71 29.54
CA ASP A 544 49.92 -25.06 28.98
C ASP A 544 50.47 -26.14 29.94
N PRO A 545 49.99 -27.40 29.85
CA PRO A 545 50.48 -28.47 30.70
C PRO A 545 51.95 -28.82 30.41
N VAL A 546 52.70 -29.16 31.46
CA VAL A 546 54.03 -29.79 31.34
C VAL A 546 54.00 -30.99 30.36
N VAL A 547 54.92 -30.98 29.39
CA VAL A 547 55.04 -32.02 28.35
C VAL A 547 56.22 -32.95 28.59
N ARG A 548 56.07 -34.22 28.17
CA ARG A 548 57.17 -35.21 28.17
C ARG A 548 57.93 -35.17 26.84
N LEU A 549 59.20 -34.77 26.89
CA LEU A 549 60.09 -34.74 25.73
C LEU A 549 60.69 -36.12 25.40
N ALA A 550 61.04 -36.89 26.44
CA ALA A 550 61.69 -38.20 26.31
C ALA A 550 61.39 -39.10 27.52
N PRO A 551 61.50 -40.44 27.41
CA PRO A 551 61.38 -41.33 28.56
C PRO A 551 62.54 -41.10 29.54
N VAL A 552 62.24 -41.13 30.85
CA VAL A 552 63.26 -41.02 31.90
C VAL A 552 64.20 -42.23 31.82
N PRO A 553 65.52 -42.03 31.62
CA PRO A 553 66.46 -43.13 31.50
C PRO A 553 66.66 -43.85 32.84
N ILE A 554 66.93 -45.16 32.75
CA ILE A 554 67.24 -45.98 33.93
C ILE A 554 68.52 -45.45 34.58
N GLN A 555 68.43 -45.12 35.87
CA GLN A 555 69.58 -44.70 36.67
C GLN A 555 70.25 -45.93 37.28
N GLN A 556 71.55 -46.10 37.02
CA GLN A 556 72.37 -47.13 37.65
C GLN A 556 73.30 -46.47 38.67
N LEU A 557 73.27 -46.99 39.89
CA LEU A 557 74.09 -46.53 41.01
C LEU A 557 74.93 -47.69 41.55
N THR A 558 76.07 -47.37 42.15
CA THR A 558 76.91 -48.32 42.88
C THR A 558 76.56 -48.25 44.35
N GLU A 559 76.38 -49.41 45.01
CA GLU A 559 76.22 -49.48 46.47
C GLU A 559 77.37 -48.73 47.18
N ASP A 560 77.03 -47.94 48.20
CA ASP A 560 77.96 -47.05 48.91
C ASP A 560 78.76 -46.07 48.01
N GLY A 561 78.27 -45.84 46.79
CA GLY A 561 78.91 -45.00 45.78
C GLY A 561 78.58 -43.51 45.92
N GLU A 562 79.06 -42.73 44.95
CA GLU A 562 78.75 -41.30 44.85
C GLU A 562 77.29 -41.07 44.40
N ASP A 563 76.80 -39.88 44.72
CA ASP A 563 75.49 -39.40 44.28
C ASP A 563 75.42 -39.29 42.75
N ARG A 564 74.24 -39.59 42.20
CA ARG A 564 73.96 -39.43 40.78
C ARG A 564 72.94 -38.32 40.57
N THR A 565 73.29 -37.34 39.75
CA THR A 565 72.41 -36.24 39.39
C THR A 565 71.77 -36.46 38.01
N PHE A 566 70.53 -36.04 37.87
CA PHE A 566 69.76 -36.10 36.63
C PHE A 566 68.98 -34.79 36.45
N ASP A 567 69.23 -34.07 35.35
CA ASP A 567 68.47 -32.86 35.02
C ASP A 567 67.16 -33.25 34.35
N LEU A 568 66.05 -33.00 35.03
CA LEU A 568 64.72 -33.40 34.55
C LEU A 568 64.32 -32.67 33.27
N ARG A 569 64.92 -31.51 32.97
CA ARG A 569 64.68 -30.75 31.74
C ARG A 569 65.09 -31.49 30.47
N GLU A 570 65.88 -32.55 30.61
CA GLU A 570 66.22 -33.44 29.48
C GLU A 570 65.02 -34.32 29.05
N THR A 571 63.99 -34.45 29.90
CA THR A 571 62.88 -35.39 29.70
C THR A 571 61.49 -34.79 29.81
N VAL A 572 61.36 -33.66 30.50
CA VAL A 572 60.12 -32.90 30.62
C VAL A 572 60.40 -31.42 30.44
N ALA A 573 59.44 -30.69 29.89
CA ALA A 573 59.52 -29.24 29.79
C ALA A 573 58.13 -28.63 30.00
N ASP A 574 58.14 -27.46 30.60
CA ASP A 574 57.01 -26.54 30.56
C ASP A 574 57.09 -25.72 29.26
N PRO A 575 56.06 -25.68 28.42
CA PRO A 575 56.08 -24.91 27.17
C PRO A 575 56.46 -23.45 27.37
N GLU A 576 55.97 -22.81 28.43
CA GLU A 576 56.20 -21.40 28.78
C GLU A 576 57.53 -21.17 29.54
N GLY A 577 58.23 -22.25 29.90
CA GLY A 577 59.52 -22.21 30.60
C GLY A 577 59.40 -21.91 32.10
N ALA A 578 58.24 -22.17 32.71
CA ALA A 578 58.04 -22.12 34.15
C ALA A 578 58.96 -23.11 34.90
N THR A 579 59.16 -22.83 36.19
CA THR A 579 60.01 -23.69 37.03
C THR A 579 59.25 -24.94 37.44
N LEU A 580 59.77 -26.11 37.06
CA LEU A 580 59.16 -27.39 37.36
C LEU A 580 59.38 -27.79 38.82
N GLN A 581 58.34 -28.35 39.42
CA GLN A 581 58.34 -29.00 40.73
C GLN A 581 58.25 -30.51 40.51
N PHE A 582 59.04 -31.27 41.27
CA PHE A 582 59.10 -32.72 41.17
C PHE A 582 58.85 -33.35 42.54
N PHE A 583 57.94 -34.33 42.57
CA PHE A 583 57.58 -35.06 43.77
C PHE A 583 57.62 -36.56 43.51
N VAL A 584 58.18 -37.33 44.44
CA VAL A 584 58.02 -38.78 44.51
C VAL A 584 57.16 -39.07 45.72
N ASP A 585 56.05 -39.78 45.52
CA ASP A 585 55.05 -40.09 46.56
C ASP A 585 54.64 -38.85 47.39
N GLY A 586 54.56 -37.67 46.75
CA GLY A 586 54.14 -36.40 47.36
C GLY A 586 55.22 -35.62 48.13
N ALA A 587 56.49 -36.06 48.10
CA ALA A 587 57.61 -35.36 48.73
C ALA A 587 58.73 -35.05 47.73
N ALA A 588 59.38 -33.89 47.87
CA ALA A 588 60.51 -33.46 47.03
C ALA A 588 61.86 -34.08 47.46
N ALA A 589 61.92 -34.69 48.65
CA ALA A 589 63.06 -35.46 49.13
C ALA A 589 62.59 -36.57 50.07
N GLY A 590 63.30 -37.70 50.08
CA GLY A 590 62.93 -38.88 50.86
C GLY A 590 63.85 -40.07 50.61
N GLN A 591 63.42 -41.24 51.06
CA GLN A 591 64.11 -42.52 50.84
C GLN A 591 63.11 -43.55 50.36
N GLN A 592 63.45 -44.28 49.28
CA GLN A 592 62.60 -45.34 48.74
C GLN A 592 63.48 -46.48 48.22
N GLY A 593 63.32 -47.68 48.79
CA GLY A 593 64.19 -48.80 48.48
C GLY A 593 65.64 -48.52 48.90
N PRO A 594 66.65 -48.84 48.07
CA PRO A 594 68.07 -48.66 48.40
C PRO A 594 68.62 -47.25 48.14
N VAL A 595 67.77 -46.26 47.79
CA VAL A 595 68.21 -44.90 47.43
C VAL A 595 67.47 -43.82 48.22
N ALA A 596 68.20 -42.77 48.61
CA ALA A 596 67.63 -41.48 48.96
C ALA A 596 67.50 -40.63 47.69
N TYR A 597 66.45 -39.82 47.61
CA TYR A 597 66.24 -38.87 46.53
C TYR A 597 66.05 -37.47 47.11
N ALA A 598 66.54 -36.47 46.40
CA ALA A 598 66.29 -35.05 46.68
C ALA A 598 66.23 -34.29 45.36
N TYR A 599 65.20 -33.46 45.20
CA TYR A 599 65.06 -32.57 44.06
C TYR A 599 65.24 -31.11 44.49
N ALA A 600 66.18 -30.43 43.84
CA ALA A 600 66.40 -29.00 43.99
C ALA A 600 66.95 -28.43 42.68
N ASP A 601 66.58 -27.19 42.35
CA ASP A 601 67.11 -26.45 41.20
C ASP A 601 67.06 -27.22 39.86
N ASN A 602 65.96 -27.92 39.60
CA ASN A 602 65.73 -28.78 38.42
C ASN A 602 66.58 -30.06 38.33
N VAL A 603 67.35 -30.38 39.36
CA VAL A 603 68.22 -31.55 39.40
C VAL A 603 67.73 -32.55 40.44
N LEU A 604 67.43 -33.76 39.99
CA LEU A 604 67.18 -34.91 40.84
C LEU A 604 68.52 -35.51 41.26
N THR A 605 68.80 -35.50 42.56
CA THR A 605 69.96 -36.17 43.15
C THR A 605 69.51 -37.49 43.77
N LEU A 606 70.14 -38.58 43.35
CA LEU A 606 69.94 -39.93 43.87
C LEU A 606 71.18 -40.37 44.63
N SER A 607 71.03 -40.63 45.92
CA SER A 607 72.12 -41.06 46.81
C SER A 607 71.92 -42.53 47.22
N PRO A 608 72.89 -43.42 46.98
CA PRO A 608 72.84 -44.79 47.50
C PRO A 608 72.79 -44.78 49.04
N LEU A 609 71.93 -45.60 49.64
CA LEU A 609 71.91 -45.78 51.10
C LEU A 609 73.01 -46.76 51.53
N PRO A 610 73.65 -46.56 52.70
CA PRO A 610 74.69 -47.46 53.20
C PRO A 610 74.19 -48.91 53.34
N ASP A 611 74.99 -49.87 52.87
CA ASP A 611 74.73 -51.31 52.95
C ASP A 611 73.37 -51.76 52.34
N ALA A 612 72.85 -51.01 51.34
CA ALA A 612 71.57 -51.27 50.70
C ALA A 612 71.71 -51.51 49.18
N TYR A 613 71.22 -52.65 48.69
CA TYR A 613 71.25 -53.02 47.27
C TYR A 613 69.87 -53.46 46.76
N GLY A 614 69.61 -53.27 45.46
CA GLY A 614 68.38 -53.71 44.82
C GLY A 614 67.93 -52.78 43.68
N ALA A 615 66.69 -52.96 43.23
CA ALA A 615 66.04 -52.08 42.27
C ALA A 615 64.73 -51.55 42.86
N THR A 616 64.44 -50.28 42.60
CA THR A 616 63.18 -49.63 42.99
C THR A 616 62.65 -48.82 41.81
N VAL A 617 61.35 -48.58 41.78
CA VAL A 617 60.70 -47.68 40.82
C VAL A 617 60.21 -46.48 41.60
N LEU A 618 60.80 -45.32 41.34
CA LEU A 618 60.31 -44.05 41.85
C LEU A 618 59.21 -43.59 40.91
N ARG A 619 57.96 -43.48 41.40
CA ARG A 619 56.87 -42.86 40.64
C ARG A 619 56.88 -41.38 40.96
N ALA A 620 57.19 -40.57 39.97
CA ALA A 620 57.29 -39.15 40.16
C ALA A 620 56.17 -38.41 39.43
N SER A 621 55.78 -37.27 39.99
CA SER A 621 54.87 -36.32 39.38
C SER A 621 55.58 -34.98 39.22
N VAL A 622 55.51 -34.41 38.01
CA VAL A 622 56.10 -33.12 37.64
C VAL A 622 54.97 -32.10 37.45
N SER A 623 55.08 -30.91 38.03
CA SER A 623 54.09 -29.84 37.87
C SER A 623 54.78 -28.48 37.82
N ASP A 624 54.22 -27.56 37.05
CA ASP A 624 54.49 -26.12 37.04
C ASP A 624 53.92 -25.38 38.29
N GLY A 625 52.99 -26.02 39.01
CA GLY A 625 52.29 -25.48 40.18
C GLY A 625 50.92 -24.86 39.88
N THR A 626 50.51 -24.77 38.62
CA THR A 626 49.23 -24.20 38.16
C THR A 626 48.33 -25.26 37.52
N GLN A 627 48.91 -26.29 36.91
CA GLN A 627 48.19 -27.37 36.24
C GLN A 627 48.39 -28.74 36.88
N ALA A 628 47.62 -29.71 36.38
CA ALA A 628 47.70 -31.09 36.84
C ALA A 628 49.09 -31.67 36.57
N ALA A 629 49.66 -32.30 37.60
CA ALA A 629 50.99 -32.86 37.50
C ALA A 629 51.05 -34.03 36.50
N LEU A 630 52.10 -34.04 35.68
CA LEU A 630 52.46 -35.12 34.78
C LEU A 630 53.19 -36.23 35.54
N GLU A 631 52.64 -37.45 35.56
CA GLU A 631 53.39 -38.62 36.05
C GLU A 631 54.50 -38.99 35.05
N VAL A 632 55.73 -39.16 35.54
CA VAL A 632 56.94 -39.46 34.73
C VAL A 632 57.56 -40.80 35.03
#